data_AF-A0A7Y5MYW1-F1
#
_entry.id   AF-A0A7Y5MYW1-F1
#
_cell.length_a   1.000
_cell.length_b   1.000
_cell.length_c   1.000
_cell.angle_alpha   90.00
_cell.angle_beta   90.00
_cell.angle_gamma   90.00
#
_symmetry.space_group_name_H-M   'P 1'
#
loop_
_entity.id
_entity.type
_entity.pdbx_description
1 polymer ?
#
loop_
_entity_poly.entity_id
_entity_poly.type
_entity_poly.pdbx_seq_one_letter_code
_entity_poly.pdbx_strand_id
1 'polypeptide(L)'
;MQETQSKEAKVYMLSQADELLIAIILKNTKVTQAQVDQALADCQAAKNEGRDLDLAHAILNRKWLSRAELYKLVKARNFALMRQEDKRIGRRAFRKGYITKTQLDEALAFQRQLFKALGDIKRLESILIDDGHITPEKVREIWAEYTSFLKRSGERPVEPKTDPSLLKHG
;
A
#
# COMPACT_ATOMS: atom_id res chain seq x y z
N MET A 1 19.70 19.50 -41.96
CA MET A 1 19.12 18.28 -41.38
C MET A 1 19.27 18.41 -39.88
N GLN A 2 18.16 18.53 -39.15
CA GLN A 2 18.20 18.74 -37.71
C GLN A 2 18.54 17.44 -37.00
N GLU A 3 19.63 17.46 -36.24
CA GLU A 3 19.90 16.51 -35.17
C GLU A 3 18.85 16.71 -34.08
N THR A 4 17.89 15.80 -33.96
CA THR A 4 17.05 15.68 -32.77
C THR A 4 17.70 14.69 -31.82
N GLN A 5 18.65 15.20 -31.02
CA GLN A 5 19.14 14.51 -29.84
C GLN A 5 18.02 14.36 -28.79
N SER A 6 17.82 13.11 -28.38
CA SER A 6 17.49 12.61 -27.05
C SER A 6 16.80 13.54 -26.05
N LYS A 7 15.58 13.16 -25.66
CA LYS A 7 15.14 13.24 -24.26
C LYS A 7 14.51 11.92 -23.87
N GLU A 8 15.34 10.96 -23.44
CA GLU A 8 14.88 9.93 -22.51
C GLU A 8 14.43 10.67 -21.25
N ALA A 9 13.12 10.91 -21.15
CA ALA A 9 12.52 11.40 -19.94
C ALA A 9 12.87 10.41 -18.83
N LYS A 10 13.59 10.88 -17.80
CA LYS A 10 13.80 10.10 -16.58
C LYS A 10 12.45 9.55 -16.15
N VAL A 11 12.32 8.23 -16.24
CA VAL A 11 11.10 7.50 -15.94
C VAL A 11 10.73 7.80 -14.48
N TYR A 12 9.47 8.15 -14.23
CA TYR A 12 8.95 8.21 -12.88
C TYR A 12 9.24 6.87 -12.20
N MET A 13 10.08 6.87 -11.16
CA MET A 13 10.37 5.64 -10.41
C MET A 13 9.12 5.27 -9.63
N LEU A 14 8.42 4.24 -10.12
CA LEU A 14 7.24 3.68 -9.47
C LEU A 14 7.62 3.08 -8.12
N SER A 15 6.96 3.55 -7.07
CA SER A 15 7.02 2.85 -5.78
C SER A 15 6.12 1.61 -5.82
N GLN A 16 6.35 0.66 -4.91
CA GLN A 16 5.46 -0.49 -4.73
C GLN A 16 4.00 -0.05 -4.48
N ALA A 17 3.80 1.08 -3.79
CA ALA A 17 2.48 1.64 -3.55
C ALA A 17 1.81 2.12 -4.85
N ASP A 18 2.59 2.75 -5.74
CA ASP A 18 2.10 3.22 -7.04
C ASP A 18 1.74 2.03 -7.93
N GLU A 19 2.60 1.03 -8.02
CA GLU A 19 2.33 -0.19 -8.80
C GLU A 19 1.03 -0.88 -8.37
N LEU A 20 0.83 -1.01 -7.05
CA LEU A 20 -0.42 -1.58 -6.51
C LEU A 20 -1.62 -0.68 -6.80
N LEU A 21 -1.48 0.64 -6.69
CA LEU A 21 -2.55 1.57 -7.00
C LEU A 21 -2.97 1.45 -8.47
N ILE A 22 -2.00 1.44 -9.38
CA ILE A 22 -2.20 1.26 -10.83
C ILE A 22 -2.94 -0.04 -11.09
N ALA A 23 -2.43 -1.15 -10.56
CA ALA A 23 -3.05 -2.46 -10.76
C ALA A 23 -4.50 -2.49 -10.26
N ILE A 24 -4.80 -1.84 -9.13
CA ILE A 24 -6.15 -1.74 -8.58
C ILE A 24 -7.04 -0.85 -9.47
N ILE A 25 -6.55 0.30 -9.93
CA ILE A 25 -7.30 1.22 -10.80
C ILE A 25 -7.68 0.53 -12.11
N LEU A 26 -6.71 -0.04 -12.82
CA LEU A 26 -6.92 -0.67 -14.12
C LEU A 26 -7.88 -1.85 -14.03
N LYS A 27 -7.85 -2.59 -12.91
CA LYS A 27 -8.71 -3.75 -12.70
C LYS A 27 -10.15 -3.39 -12.31
N ASN A 28 -10.37 -2.28 -11.62
CA ASN A 28 -11.66 -1.98 -10.96
C ASN A 28 -12.35 -0.73 -11.50
N THR A 29 -11.80 -0.07 -12.52
CA THR A 29 -12.34 1.18 -13.07
C THR A 29 -12.28 1.20 -14.59
N LYS A 30 -12.79 2.29 -15.20
CA LYS A 30 -12.67 2.55 -16.64
C LYS A 30 -11.39 3.30 -17.02
N VAL A 31 -10.54 3.63 -16.05
CA VAL A 31 -9.25 4.27 -16.33
C VAL A 31 -8.38 3.29 -17.11
N THR A 32 -7.81 3.76 -18.22
CA THR A 32 -6.99 2.98 -19.15
C THR A 32 -5.51 3.09 -18.83
N GLN A 33 -4.70 2.18 -19.40
CA GLN A 33 -3.24 2.28 -19.29
C GLN A 33 -2.72 3.62 -19.83
N ALA A 34 -3.24 4.08 -20.97
CA ALA A 34 -2.86 5.37 -21.55
C ALA A 34 -3.15 6.55 -20.61
N GLN A 35 -4.24 6.50 -19.85
CA GLN A 35 -4.55 7.52 -18.83
C GLN A 35 -3.61 7.41 -17.62
N VAL A 36 -3.26 6.19 -17.18
CA VAL A 36 -2.24 6.00 -16.15
C VAL A 36 -0.90 6.60 -16.59
N ASP A 37 -0.48 6.34 -17.82
CA ASP A 37 0.78 6.87 -18.36
C ASP A 37 0.78 8.41 -18.40
N GLN A 38 -0.36 9.02 -18.74
CA GLN A 38 -0.53 10.48 -18.66
C GLN A 38 -0.41 11.00 -17.22
N ALA A 39 -1.00 10.34 -16.23
CA ALA A 39 -0.86 10.74 -14.83
C ALA A 39 0.58 10.59 -14.31
N LEU A 40 1.29 9.54 -14.74
CA LEU A 40 2.71 9.37 -14.41
C LEU A 40 3.59 10.46 -15.06
N ALA A 41 3.26 10.86 -16.29
CA ALA A 41 3.91 11.99 -16.94
C ALA A 41 3.68 13.31 -16.17
N ASP A 42 2.48 13.54 -15.64
CA ASP A 42 2.19 14.72 -14.79
C ASP A 42 3.03 14.71 -13.51
N CYS A 43 3.13 13.54 -12.85
CA CYS A 43 3.97 13.39 -11.65
C CYS A 43 5.45 13.68 -11.97
N GLN A 44 5.94 13.19 -13.11
CA GLN A 44 7.30 13.45 -13.55
C GLN A 44 7.55 14.92 -13.89
N ALA A 45 6.60 15.58 -14.55
CA ALA A 45 6.68 17.02 -14.86
C ALA A 45 6.70 17.85 -13.57
N ALA A 46 5.80 17.58 -12.63
CA ALA A 46 5.77 18.24 -11.33
C ALA A 46 7.11 18.07 -10.57
N LYS A 47 7.66 16.85 -10.55
CA LYS A 47 8.96 16.57 -9.92
C LYS A 47 10.10 17.35 -10.56
N ASN A 48 10.12 17.48 -11.89
CA ASN A 48 11.13 18.28 -12.59
C ASN A 48 11.04 19.77 -12.24
N GLU A 49 9.86 20.26 -11.86
CA GLU A 49 9.61 21.62 -11.38
C GLU A 49 9.82 21.77 -9.87
N GLY A 50 10.31 20.73 -9.18
CA GLY A 50 10.49 20.75 -7.73
C GLY A 50 9.19 20.70 -6.92
N ARG A 51 8.07 20.33 -7.56
CA ARG A 51 6.77 20.14 -6.91
C ARG A 51 6.56 18.67 -6.54
N ASP A 52 5.84 18.45 -5.45
CA ASP A 52 5.40 17.12 -5.04
C ASP A 52 3.97 16.88 -5.56
N LEU A 53 3.82 15.90 -6.46
CA LEU A 53 2.54 15.45 -6.99
C LEU A 53 2.57 13.92 -7.05
N ASP A 54 1.74 13.28 -6.23
CA ASP A 54 1.58 11.84 -6.28
C ASP A 54 0.57 11.40 -7.35
N LEU A 55 0.62 10.10 -7.68
CA LEU A 55 -0.22 9.49 -8.70
C LEU A 55 -1.72 9.64 -8.40
N ALA A 56 -2.12 9.56 -7.12
CA ALA A 56 -3.53 9.68 -6.75
C ALA A 56 -4.05 11.09 -7.05
N HIS A 57 -3.29 12.12 -6.66
CA HIS A 57 -3.61 13.51 -6.95
C HIS A 57 -3.58 13.81 -8.46
N ALA A 58 -2.64 13.25 -9.22
CA ALA A 58 -2.63 13.39 -10.67
C ALA A 58 -3.91 12.86 -11.33
N ILE A 59 -4.37 11.67 -10.92
CA ILE A 59 -5.62 11.08 -11.43
C ILE A 59 -6.84 11.91 -11.02
N LEU A 60 -6.86 12.43 -9.78
CA LEU A 60 -7.94 13.28 -9.28
C LEU A 60 -8.02 14.61 -10.08
N ASN A 61 -6.89 15.25 -10.34
CA ASN A 61 -6.80 16.50 -11.09
C ASN A 61 -7.32 16.35 -12.52
N ARG A 62 -7.08 15.18 -13.14
CA ARG A 62 -7.61 14.80 -14.46
C ARG A 62 -9.10 14.48 -14.46
N LYS A 63 -9.74 14.38 -13.28
CA LYS A 63 -11.17 14.07 -13.08
C LYS A 63 -11.61 12.73 -13.68
N TRP A 64 -10.69 11.78 -13.89
CA TRP A 64 -11.06 10.44 -14.37
C TRP A 64 -11.71 9.58 -13.31
N LEU A 65 -11.45 9.88 -12.04
CA LEU A 65 -12.12 9.31 -10.88
C LEU A 65 -12.53 10.44 -9.96
N SER A 66 -13.69 10.32 -9.33
CA SER A 66 -14.08 11.17 -8.22
C SER A 66 -13.19 10.92 -7.00
N ARG A 67 -13.13 11.89 -6.08
CA ARG A 67 -12.42 11.75 -4.80
C ARG A 67 -12.89 10.52 -4.02
N ALA A 68 -14.19 10.24 -4.04
CA ALA A 68 -14.78 9.10 -3.34
C ALA A 68 -14.38 7.75 -3.97
N GLU A 69 -14.32 7.66 -5.30
CA GLU A 69 -13.87 6.45 -5.99
C GLU A 69 -12.38 6.21 -5.73
N LEU A 70 -11.54 7.24 -5.94
CA LEU A 70 -10.11 7.14 -5.72
C LEU A 70 -9.77 6.78 -4.26
N TYR A 71 -10.50 7.34 -3.29
CA TYR A 71 -10.34 7.01 -1.88
C TYR A 71 -10.54 5.51 -1.60
N LYS A 72 -11.55 4.87 -2.21
CA LYS A 72 -11.78 3.42 -2.04
C LYS A 72 -10.61 2.61 -2.61
N LEU A 73 -10.06 3.01 -3.74
CA LEU A 73 -8.91 2.33 -4.37
C LEU A 73 -7.64 2.51 -3.56
N VAL A 74 -7.42 3.71 -3.00
CA VAL A 74 -6.32 4.00 -2.08
C VAL A 74 -6.44 3.18 -0.79
N LYS A 75 -7.65 3.04 -0.23
CA LYS A 75 -7.90 2.10 0.87
C LYS A 75 -7.54 0.66 0.50
N ALA A 76 -7.93 0.20 -0.68
CA ALA A 76 -7.59 -1.14 -1.16
C ALA A 76 -6.07 -1.34 -1.35
N ARG A 77 -5.36 -0.33 -1.86
CA ARG A 77 -3.89 -0.31 -1.95
C ARG A 77 -3.25 -0.41 -0.56
N ASN A 78 -3.70 0.41 0.39
CA ASN A 78 -3.15 0.42 1.75
C ASN A 78 -3.42 -0.93 2.45
N PHE A 79 -4.60 -1.50 2.26
CA PHE A 79 -4.92 -2.84 2.75
C PHE A 79 -4.00 -3.90 2.12
N ALA A 80 -3.73 -3.84 0.80
CA ALA A 80 -2.85 -4.78 0.14
C ALA A 80 -1.40 -4.71 0.66
N LEU A 81 -0.86 -3.51 0.85
CA LEU A 81 0.47 -3.29 1.44
C LEU A 81 0.54 -3.85 2.87
N MET A 82 -0.42 -3.47 3.72
CA MET A 82 -0.49 -3.94 5.10
C MET A 82 -0.59 -5.47 5.15
N ARG A 83 -1.46 -6.06 4.33
CA ARG A 83 -1.68 -7.50 4.31
C ARG A 83 -0.44 -8.27 3.85
N GLN A 84 0.38 -7.71 2.97
CA GLN A 84 1.66 -8.34 2.62
C GLN A 84 2.62 -8.38 3.81
N GLU A 85 2.70 -7.29 4.57
CA GLU A 85 3.48 -7.21 5.80
C GLU A 85 2.94 -8.15 6.88
N ASP A 86 1.63 -8.17 7.10
CA ASP A 86 0.96 -9.06 8.05
C ASP A 86 1.25 -10.53 7.76
N LYS A 87 1.26 -10.93 6.48
CA LYS A 87 1.67 -12.29 6.10
C LYS A 87 3.13 -12.57 6.48
N ARG A 88 4.03 -11.59 6.41
CA ARG A 88 5.43 -11.75 6.84
C ARG A 88 5.52 -11.89 8.36
N ILE A 89 4.80 -11.07 9.11
CA ILE A 89 4.71 -11.11 10.58
C ILE A 89 4.11 -12.44 11.04
N GLY A 90 2.95 -12.82 10.52
CA GLY A 90 2.27 -14.06 10.86
C GLY A 90 3.12 -15.31 10.57
N ARG A 91 3.87 -15.34 9.47
CA ARG A 91 4.84 -16.43 9.20
C ARG A 91 5.97 -16.51 10.22
N ARG A 92 6.40 -15.38 10.80
CA ARG A 92 7.40 -15.38 11.89
C ARG A 92 6.80 -15.89 13.19
N ALA A 93 5.59 -15.44 13.53
CA ALA A 93 4.85 -15.94 14.69
C ALA A 93 4.65 -17.46 14.63
N PHE A 94 4.25 -17.98 13.46
CA PHE A 94 4.12 -19.42 13.22
C PHE A 94 5.46 -20.16 13.39
N ARG A 95 6.53 -19.67 12.76
CA ARG A 95 7.86 -20.31 12.85
C ARG A 95 8.44 -20.34 14.27
N LYS A 96 8.09 -19.35 15.10
CA LYS A 96 8.45 -19.32 16.53
C LYS A 96 7.56 -20.20 17.41
N GLY A 97 6.54 -20.83 16.85
CA GLY A 97 5.57 -21.64 17.60
C GLY A 97 4.64 -20.82 18.49
N TYR A 98 4.51 -19.52 18.26
CA TYR A 98 3.61 -18.67 19.06
C TYR A 98 2.15 -18.84 18.67
N ILE A 99 1.91 -19.18 17.41
CA ILE A 99 0.60 -19.49 16.86
C ILE A 99 0.70 -20.74 15.99
N THR A 100 -0.41 -21.43 15.80
CA THR A 100 -0.53 -22.55 14.88
C THR A 100 -0.77 -22.07 13.45
N LYS A 101 -0.61 -22.97 12.47
CA LYS A 101 -0.96 -22.69 11.08
C LYS A 101 -2.46 -22.34 10.94
N THR A 102 -3.32 -23.08 11.64
CA THR A 102 -4.78 -22.85 11.63
C THR A 102 -5.11 -21.44 12.13
N GLN A 103 -4.55 -21.02 13.26
CA GLN A 103 -4.76 -19.67 13.81
C GLN A 103 -4.27 -18.57 12.87
N LEU A 104 -3.13 -18.79 12.21
CA LEU A 104 -2.62 -17.86 11.19
C LEU A 104 -3.59 -17.74 10.00
N ASP A 105 -4.05 -18.88 9.48
CA ASP A 105 -4.92 -18.93 8.32
C ASP A 105 -6.30 -18.32 8.63
N GLU A 106 -6.85 -18.61 9.81
CA GLU A 106 -8.12 -18.04 10.31
C GLU A 106 -8.02 -16.52 10.51
N ALA A 107 -6.98 -16.03 11.19
CA ALA A 107 -6.80 -14.60 11.40
C ALA A 107 -6.60 -13.84 10.07
N LEU A 108 -5.85 -14.41 9.12
CA LEU A 108 -5.71 -13.85 7.78
C LEU A 108 -7.04 -13.88 7.00
N ALA A 109 -7.85 -14.92 7.14
CA ALA A 109 -9.16 -15.02 6.50
C ALA A 109 -10.12 -13.97 7.08
N PHE A 110 -10.19 -13.85 8.41
CA PHE A 110 -10.98 -12.87 9.12
C PHE A 110 -10.60 -11.44 8.73
N GLN A 111 -9.31 -11.11 8.72
CA GLN A 111 -8.82 -9.81 8.27
C GLN A 111 -9.34 -9.42 6.87
N ARG A 112 -9.32 -10.38 5.93
CA ARG A 112 -9.82 -10.16 4.57
C ARG A 112 -11.33 -9.93 4.55
N GLN A 113 -12.07 -10.71 5.34
CA GLN A 113 -13.51 -10.58 5.45
C GLN A 113 -13.91 -9.23 6.05
N LEU A 114 -13.22 -8.79 7.10
CA LEU A 114 -13.44 -7.50 7.74
C LEU A 114 -13.25 -6.35 6.76
N PHE A 115 -12.15 -6.34 6.00
CA PHE A 115 -11.92 -5.31 4.99
C PHE A 115 -12.99 -5.34 3.88
N LYS A 116 -13.41 -6.53 3.44
CA LYS A 116 -14.45 -6.66 2.40
C LYS A 116 -15.82 -6.14 2.89
N ALA A 117 -16.16 -6.38 4.15
CA ALA A 117 -17.46 -6.03 4.71
C ALA A 117 -17.54 -4.54 5.11
N LEU A 118 -16.51 -4.02 5.76
CA LEU A 118 -16.53 -2.70 6.39
C LEU A 118 -15.58 -1.68 5.76
N GLY A 119 -14.63 -2.13 4.92
CA GLY A 119 -13.54 -1.26 4.44
C GLY A 119 -12.55 -0.88 5.53
N ASP A 120 -12.56 -1.62 6.65
CA ASP A 120 -11.71 -1.42 7.81
C ASP A 120 -10.42 -2.22 7.68
N ILE A 121 -9.31 -1.54 7.97
CA ILE A 121 -7.96 -2.06 7.88
C ILE A 121 -7.52 -2.39 9.31
N LYS A 122 -7.61 -3.66 9.70
CA LYS A 122 -7.15 -4.15 11.01
C LYS A 122 -5.90 -5.00 10.83
N ARG A 123 -4.89 -4.77 11.68
CA ARG A 123 -3.63 -5.51 11.67
C ARG A 123 -3.81 -6.95 12.12
N LEU A 124 -2.99 -7.85 11.58
CA LEU A 124 -3.05 -9.26 11.92
C LEU A 124 -2.71 -9.49 13.39
N GLU A 125 -1.72 -8.78 13.93
CA GLU A 125 -1.34 -8.91 15.35
C GLU A 125 -2.47 -8.53 16.29
N SER A 126 -3.26 -7.51 15.96
CA SER A 126 -4.42 -7.13 16.78
C SER A 126 -5.48 -8.23 16.78
N ILE A 127 -5.76 -8.83 15.62
CA ILE A 127 -6.70 -9.96 15.52
C ILE A 127 -6.22 -11.13 16.38
N LEU A 128 -4.95 -11.52 16.26
CA LEU A 128 -4.39 -12.63 17.03
C LEU A 128 -4.34 -12.35 18.54
N ILE A 129 -4.15 -11.10 18.96
CA ILE A 129 -4.20 -10.70 20.37
C ILE A 129 -5.64 -10.77 20.88
N ASP A 130 -6.59 -10.20 20.14
CA ASP A 130 -8.00 -10.16 20.52
C ASP A 130 -8.59 -11.57 20.65
N ASP A 131 -8.17 -12.50 19.78
CA ASP A 131 -8.56 -13.92 19.83
C ASP A 131 -7.79 -14.73 20.89
N GLY A 132 -6.87 -14.10 21.63
CA GLY A 132 -6.08 -14.73 22.69
C GLY A 132 -5.02 -15.73 22.18
N HIS A 133 -4.71 -15.72 20.89
CA HIS A 133 -3.75 -16.64 20.26
C HIS A 133 -2.29 -16.23 20.48
N ILE A 134 -2.04 -14.94 20.67
CA ILE A 134 -0.69 -14.42 20.93
C ILE A 134 -0.75 -13.29 21.97
N THR A 135 0.30 -13.16 22.78
CA THR A 135 0.39 -12.07 23.75
C THR A 135 1.03 -10.82 23.13
N PRO A 136 0.75 -9.62 23.65
CA PRO A 136 1.39 -8.38 23.20
C PRO A 136 2.93 -8.44 23.27
N GLU A 137 3.49 -9.13 24.26
CA GLU A 137 4.94 -9.31 24.47
C GLU A 137 5.57 -10.05 23.28
N LYS A 138 4.96 -11.17 22.87
CA LYS A 138 5.41 -11.98 21.72
C LYS A 138 5.30 -11.20 20.41
N VAL A 139 4.26 -10.38 20.27
CA VAL A 139 4.10 -9.48 19.13
C VAL A 139 5.22 -8.45 19.09
N ARG A 140 5.55 -7.81 20.23
CA ARG A 140 6.67 -6.85 20.31
C ARG A 140 8.00 -7.50 19.91
N GLU A 141 8.25 -8.74 20.34
CA GLU A 141 9.45 -9.50 19.94
C GLU A 141 9.52 -9.69 18.42
N ILE A 142 8.45 -10.15 17.79
CA ILE A 142 8.39 -10.33 16.33
C ILE A 142 8.64 -9.00 15.59
N TRP A 143 8.06 -7.91 16.09
CA TRP A 143 8.26 -6.57 15.52
C TRP A 143 9.70 -6.09 15.66
N ALA A 144 10.35 -6.32 16.80
CA ALA A 144 11.76 -5.96 17.00
C ALA A 144 12.67 -6.69 15.99
N GLU A 145 12.44 -7.99 15.78
CA GLU A 145 13.18 -8.77 14.79
C GLU A 145 12.90 -8.31 13.36
N TYR A 146 11.63 -8.10 13.03
CA TYR A 146 11.22 -7.68 11.69
C TYR A 146 11.74 -6.30 11.34
N THR A 147 11.63 -5.33 12.24
CA THR A 147 12.16 -3.98 12.03
C THR A 147 13.68 -3.97 11.90
N SER A 148 14.38 -4.79 12.67
CA SER A 148 15.84 -4.97 12.53
C SER A 148 16.22 -5.62 11.20
N PHE A 149 15.41 -6.56 10.69
CA PHE A 149 15.56 -7.11 9.35
C PHE A 149 15.36 -6.05 8.27
N LEU A 150 14.28 -5.27 8.34
CA LEU A 150 13.99 -4.22 7.35
C LEU A 150 15.06 -3.12 7.33
N LYS A 151 15.54 -2.69 8.50
CA LYS A 151 16.64 -1.71 8.59
C LYS A 151 17.88 -2.18 7.83
N ARG A 152 18.21 -3.48 7.91
CA ARG A 152 19.35 -4.06 7.18
C ARG A 152 19.12 -4.15 5.67
N SER A 153 17.87 -4.25 5.21
CA SER A 153 17.53 -4.21 3.78
C SER A 153 17.25 -2.81 3.25
N GLY A 154 17.34 -1.77 4.08
CA GLY A 154 16.98 -0.39 3.72
C GLY A 154 15.48 -0.16 3.58
N GLU A 155 14.65 -1.12 3.99
CA GLU A 155 13.19 -1.02 3.99
C GLU A 155 12.66 -0.43 5.30
N ARG A 156 11.40 0.01 5.28
CA ARG A 156 10.66 0.49 6.46
C ARG A 156 9.31 -0.25 6.59
N PRO A 157 8.79 -0.42 7.82
CA PRO A 157 7.48 -1.01 8.01
C PRO A 157 6.40 -0.25 7.25
N VAL A 158 5.38 -0.98 6.82
CA VAL A 158 4.18 -0.35 6.27
C VAL A 158 3.45 0.32 7.44
N GLU A 159 3.53 1.64 7.50
CA GLU A 159 2.71 2.39 8.44
C GLU A 159 1.22 2.22 8.04
N PRO A 160 0.32 1.97 9.00
CA PRO A 160 -1.11 2.09 8.79
C PRO A 160 -1.46 3.57 8.61
N LYS A 161 -1.03 4.17 7.50
CA LYS A 161 -1.49 5.49 7.10
C LYS A 161 -2.92 5.34 6.61
N THR A 162 -3.88 5.68 7.45
CA THR A 162 -5.10 6.32 6.95
C THR A 162 -4.62 7.59 6.30
N ASP A 163 -4.30 7.59 5.02
CA ASP A 163 -3.72 8.75 4.35
C ASP A 163 -4.69 9.92 4.45
N PRO A 164 -4.49 10.88 5.39
CA PRO A 164 -5.42 11.97 5.58
C PRO A 164 -5.11 13.09 4.58
N SER A 165 -4.05 12.96 3.77
CA SER A 165 -3.70 13.99 2.78
C SER A 165 -4.77 14.08 1.69
N LEU A 166 -5.40 12.96 1.31
CA LEU A 166 -6.63 12.96 0.51
C LEU A 166 -7.86 13.55 1.24
N LEU A 167 -7.73 13.97 2.51
CA LEU A 167 -8.74 14.69 3.30
C LEU A 167 -8.32 16.14 3.62
N LYS A 168 -7.04 16.51 3.46
CA LYS A 168 -6.55 17.87 3.68
C LYS A 168 -6.54 18.61 2.34
N HIS A 169 -7.07 19.83 2.35
CA HIS A 169 -7.54 20.61 1.18
C HIS A 169 -8.98 20.27 0.78
N GLY A 170 -9.89 20.84 1.57
CA GLY A 170 -11.13 21.45 1.09
C GLY A 170 -10.93 22.95 1.01
#